data_AF-A0A857AD44-F1
#
_entry.id   AF-A0A857AD44-F1
#
_cell.length_a   1.000
_cell.length_b   1.000
_cell.length_c   1.000
_cell.angle_alpha   90.00
_cell.angle_beta   90.00
_cell.angle_gamma   90.00
#
_symmetry.space_group_name_H-M   'P 1'
#
loop_
_entity.id
_entity.type
_entity.pdbx_description
1 polymer ?
#
loop_
_entity_poly.entity_id
_entity_poly.type
_entity_poly.pdbx_seq_one_letter_code
_entity_poly.pdbx_strand_id
1 'polypeptide(L)' 'MFGLACLMMLLLLVMIIGLLPIKFPRWVYADWQYAKRHGLLDADGNIDQEAYENHADRKEFW' A
#
# COMPACT_ATOMS: atom_id res chain seq x y z
N MET A 1 -32.05 -7.59 16.22
CA MET A 1 -30.91 -8.45 16.59
C MET A 1 -30.11 -8.96 15.39
N PHE A 2 -30.75 -9.32 14.26
CA PHE A 2 -30.05 -9.84 13.06
C PHE A 2 -28.98 -8.91 12.47
N GLY A 3 -29.27 -7.61 12.32
CA GLY A 3 -28.31 -6.64 11.77
C GLY A 3 -27.05 -6.45 12.64
N LEU A 4 -27.20 -6.51 13.97
CA LEU A 4 -26.08 -6.42 14.90
C LEU A 4 -25.17 -7.66 14.79
N ALA A 5 -25.77 -8.85 14.60
CA ALA A 5 -25.02 -10.08 14.37
C ALA A 5 -24.26 -10.07 13.04
N CYS A 6 -24.88 -9.56 11.96
CA CYS A 6 -24.18 -9.37 10.68
C CYS A 6 -23.01 -8.39 10.79
N LEU A 7 -23.20 -7.27 11.51
CA LEU A 7 -22.13 -6.29 11.74
C LEU A 7 -20.95 -6.92 12.52
N MET A 8 -21.24 -7.65 13.59
CA MET A 8 -20.23 -8.34 14.40
C MET A 8 -19.47 -9.39 13.57
N MET A 9 -20.16 -10.13 12.70
CA MET A 9 -19.55 -11.12 11.81
C MET A 9 -18.60 -10.47 10.79
N LEU A 10 -18.98 -9.34 10.20
CA LEU A 10 -18.13 -8.57 9.29
C LEU A 10 -16.88 -8.02 9.99
N LEU A 11 -17.05 -7.46 11.19
CA LEU A 11 -15.91 -6.95 11.98
C LEU A 11 -14.91 -8.05 12.33
N LEU A 12 -15.41 -9.23 12.70
CA LEU A 12 -14.58 -10.38 13.05
C LEU A 12 -13.83 -10.92 11.81
N LEU A 13 -14.47 -10.91 10.64
CA LEU A 13 -13.82 -11.25 9.37
C LEU A 13 -12.68 -10.28 9.02
N VAL A 14 -12.92 -8.96 9.14
CA VAL A 14 -11.90 -7.93 8.91
C VAL A 14 -10.76 -8.08 9.91
N MET A 15 -11.05 -8.40 11.17
CA MET A 15 -10.02 -8.63 12.18
C MET A 15 -9.15 -9.86 11.84
N ILE A 16 -9.75 -10.96 11.39
CA ILE A 16 -9.00 -12.16 10.97
C ILE A 16 -8.12 -11.88 9.74
N ILE A 17 -8.67 -11.19 8.73
CA ILE A 17 -7.93 -10.85 7.52
C ILE A 17 -6.79 -9.86 7.82
N GLY A 18 -7.04 -8.88 8.69
CA GLY A 18 -6.05 -7.88 9.12
C GLY A 18 -4.99 -8.42 10.08
N LEU A 19 -5.30 -9.47 10.85
CA LEU A 19 -4.35 -10.13 11.75
C LEU A 19 -3.48 -11.16 11.01
N LEU A 20 -3.91 -11.66 9.85
CA LEU A 20 -3.07 -12.52 9.03
C LEU A 20 -1.89 -11.70 8.48
N PRO A 21 -0.62 -12.09 8.74
CA PRO A 21 0.55 -11.39 8.23
C PRO A 21 0.76 -11.70 6.73
N ILE A 22 -0.25 -11.41 5.90
CA ILE A 22 -0.15 -11.48 4.44
C ILE A 22 0.57 -10.21 3.98
N LYS A 23 1.72 -10.39 3.33
CA LYS A 23 2.36 -9.32 2.56
C LYS A 23 1.42 -8.98 1.41
N PHE A 24 0.74 -7.84 1.49
CA PHE A 24 -0.07 -7.37 0.37
C PHE A 24 0.81 -7.18 -0.88
N PRO A 25 0.28 -7.45 -2.08
CA PRO A 25 1.04 -7.28 -3.30
C PRO A 25 1.53 -5.84 -3.45
N ARG A 26 2.72 -5.67 -4.03
CA ARG A 26 3.37 -4.35 -4.17
C ARG A 26 2.50 -3.33 -4.91
N TRP A 27 1.66 -3.78 -5.85
CA TRP A 27 0.78 -2.93 -6.65
C TRP A 27 -0.41 -2.31 -5.91
N VAL A 28 -0.69 -2.79 -4.69
CA VAL A 28 -1.73 -2.24 -3.82
C VAL A 28 -1.23 -0.98 -3.10
N TYR A 29 0.08 -0.80 -2.96
CA TYR A 29 0.65 0.39 -2.32
C TYR A 29 0.63 1.61 -3.23
N ALA A 30 0.26 2.75 -2.67
CA ALA A 30 0.24 4.03 -3.37
C ALA A 30 1.61 4.41 -3.93
N ASP A 31 2.69 4.12 -3.18
CA ASP A 31 4.06 4.42 -3.60
C ASP A 31 4.46 3.63 -4.86
N TRP A 32 3.98 2.40 -5.01
CA TRP A 32 4.24 1.60 -6.20
C TRP A 32 3.47 2.13 -7.41
N GLN A 33 2.23 2.57 -7.21
CA GLN A 33 1.45 3.21 -8.28
C GLN A 33 2.07 4.54 -8.70
N TYR A 34 2.59 5.32 -7.75
CA TYR A 34 3.31 6.56 -7.99
C TYR A 34 4.62 6.30 -8.74
N ALA A 35 5.45 5.39 -8.24
CA ALA A 35 6.71 5.01 -8.88
C ALA A 35 6.47 4.49 -10.30
N LYS A 36 5.44 3.67 -10.50
CA LYS A 36 5.04 3.18 -11.82
C LYS A 36 4.63 4.28 -12.77
N ARG A 37 3.88 5.28 -12.31
CA ARG A 37 3.43 6.40 -13.14
C ARG A 37 4.56 7.37 -13.48
N HIS A 38 5.54 7.50 -12.59
CA HIS A 38 6.67 8.43 -12.73
C HIS A 38 7.96 7.77 -13.24
N GLY A 39 7.95 6.47 -13.54
CA GLY A 39 9.13 5.76 -14.03
C GLY A 39 10.24 5.58 -12.99
N LEU A 40 9.90 5.62 -11.70
CA LEU A 40 10.81 5.42 -10.57
C LEU A 40 10.92 3.93 -10.18
N LEU A 41 10.63 3.03 -11.13
CA LEU A 41 10.77 1.58 -10.94
C LEU A 41 12.14 1.15 -11.46
N ASP A 42 12.82 0.29 -10.71
CA ASP A 42 14.04 -0.39 -11.17
C ASP A 42 13.71 -1.44 -12.26
N ALA A 43 14.75 -2.08 -12.82
CA ALA A 43 14.62 -3.14 -13.82
C ALA A 43 13.86 -4.39 -13.30
N ASP A 44 13.78 -4.55 -11.99
CA ASP A 44 13.11 -5.64 -11.28
C ASP A 44 11.67 -5.28 -10.83
N GLY A 45 11.21 -4.06 -11.13
CA GLY A 45 9.87 -3.56 -10.79
C GLY A 45 9.67 -3.26 -9.29
N ASN A 46 10.74 -2.97 -8.56
CA ASN A 46 10.70 -2.36 -7.23
C ASN A 46 10.83 -0.84 -7.34
N ILE A 47 10.38 -0.14 -6.30
CA ILE A 47 10.63 1.29 -6.18
C ILE A 47 12.13 1.46 -6.03
N ASP A 48 12.74 2.17 -6.97
CA ASP A 48 14.13 2.58 -6.85
C ASP A 48 14.19 3.63 -5.72
N GLN A 49 14.70 3.21 -4.58
CA GLN A 49 14.75 4.02 -3.38
C GLN A 49 15.69 5.23 -3.57
N GLU A 50 16.76 5.09 -4.35
CA GLU A 50 17.66 6.19 -4.69
C GLU A 50 16.95 7.21 -5.61
N ALA A 51 16.17 6.73 -6.58
CA ALA A 51 15.35 7.62 -7.42
C ALA A 51 14.21 8.29 -6.63
N TYR A 52 13.60 7.58 -5.67
CA TYR A 52 12.53 8.11 -4.82
C TYR A 52 13.04 9.17 -3.84
N GLU A 53 14.17 8.92 -3.17
CA GLU A 53 14.83 9.86 -2.26
C GLU A 53 15.25 11.13 -3.00
N ASN A 54 15.88 11.00 -4.18
CA ASN A 54 16.21 12.17 -5.02
C ASN A 54 14.96 12.94 -5.50
N HIS A 55 13.80 12.28 -5.65
CA HIS A 55 12.55 12.95 -6.01
C HIS A 55 11.83 13.59 -4.82
N ALA A 56 11.94 13.01 -3.63
CA ALA A 56 11.38 13.51 -2.38
C ALA A 56 12.20 14.69 -1.83
N ASP A 57 13.53 14.63 -1.91
CA ASP A 57 14.46 15.71 -1.58
C ASP A 57 14.21 16.95 -2.45
N ARG A 58 13.89 16.74 -3.74
CA ARG A 58 13.46 17.81 -4.67
C ARG A 58 12.10 18.43 -4.34
N LYS A 59 11.35 17.92 -3.36
CA LYS A 59 10.07 18.49 -2.89
C LYS A 59 10.20 19.40 -1.66
N GLU A 60 11.41 19.74 -1.20
CA GLU A 60 11.62 20.78 -0.17
C GLU A 60 11.28 22.23 -0.61
N PHE A 61 10.64 22.42 -1.76
CA PHE A 61 10.12 23.72 -2.18
C PHE A 61 8.64 23.62 -2.52
N TRP A 62 7.76 23.72 -1.50
CA TRP A 62 6.48 24.44 -1.51
C TRP A 62 5.92 24.50 -0.09
#